data_AF-A0A965MWA4-F1
#
_entry.id   AF-A0A965MWA4-F1
#
_cell.length_a   1.000
_cell.length_b   1.000
_cell.length_c   1.000
_cell.angle_alpha   90.00
_cell.angle_beta   90.00
_cell.angle_gamma   90.00
#
_symmetry.space_group_name_H-M   'P 1'
#
loop_
_entity.id
_entity.type
_entity.pdbx_description
1 polymer ?
#
loop_
_entity_poly.entity_id
_entity_poly.type
_entity_poly.pdbx_seq_one_letter_code
_entity_poly.pdbx_strand_id
1 'polypeptide(L)'
;MPAPASLCTRFNAGTQQALVLLLSQQLADAQFHRADARGTERLWREVAALEIDPERVTALLYGGQDMNDREALRSQDDAWLAQQNAAPRRGWALRNLHLGRPQLPQQRFSRV
;
A
#
# COMPACT_ATOMS: atom_id res chain seq x y z
N MET A 1 11.38 -18.95 16.30
CA MET A 1 11.19 -19.12 14.85
C MET A 1 11.81 -17.92 14.16
N PRO A 2 12.95 -18.04 13.45
CA PRO A 2 13.43 -16.94 12.62
C PRO A 2 12.46 -16.75 11.44
N ALA A 3 12.13 -15.49 11.12
CA ALA A 3 11.33 -15.14 9.95
C ALA A 3 12.01 -15.64 8.67
N PRO A 4 11.26 -16.15 7.67
CA PRO A 4 11.85 -16.57 6.40
C PRO A 4 12.57 -15.37 5.77
N ALA A 5 13.84 -15.57 5.40
CA ALA A 5 14.64 -14.58 4.71
C ALA A 5 13.92 -14.13 3.42
N SER A 6 13.66 -12.83 3.33
CA SER A 6 12.81 -12.24 2.32
C SER A 6 13.32 -12.47 0.89
N LEU A 7 12.53 -13.12 0.07
CA LEU A 7 12.83 -13.44 -1.33
C LEU A 7 12.96 -12.17 -2.19
N CYS A 8 12.39 -11.04 -1.75
CA CYS A 8 12.55 -9.73 -2.37
C CYS A 8 14.02 -9.26 -2.47
N THR A 9 14.91 -9.74 -1.59
CA THR A 9 16.35 -9.40 -1.71
C THR A 9 17.05 -10.14 -2.86
N ARG A 10 16.40 -11.09 -3.53
CA ARG A 10 17.00 -11.86 -4.63
C ARG A 10 17.02 -11.09 -5.95
N PHE A 11 16.09 -10.16 -6.15
CA PHE A 11 15.99 -9.39 -7.39
C PHE A 11 16.72 -8.05 -7.25
N ASN A 12 17.37 -7.61 -8.33
CA ASN A 12 17.89 -6.24 -8.36
C ASN A 12 16.73 -5.24 -8.36
N ALA A 13 17.00 -3.99 -7.96
CA ALA A 13 15.98 -2.96 -7.83
C ALA A 13 15.18 -2.72 -9.12
N GLY A 14 15.82 -2.79 -10.29
CA GLY A 14 15.17 -2.63 -11.59
C GLY A 14 14.19 -3.76 -11.92
N THR A 15 14.58 -5.02 -11.63
CA THR A 15 13.71 -6.18 -11.81
C THR A 15 12.53 -6.14 -10.84
N GLN A 16 12.75 -5.73 -9.59
CA GLN A 16 11.66 -5.57 -8.62
C GLN A 16 10.67 -4.49 -9.06
N GLN A 17 11.16 -3.33 -9.52
CA GLN A 17 10.31 -2.25 -10.04
C GLN A 17 9.50 -2.71 -11.26
N ALA A 18 10.14 -3.38 -12.22
CA ALA A 18 9.45 -3.91 -13.39
C ALA A 18 8.32 -4.88 -13.03
N LEU A 19 8.52 -5.69 -11.99
CA LEU A 19 7.53 -6.65 -11.51
C LEU A 19 6.36 -5.95 -10.79
N VAL A 20 6.63 -4.94 -9.98
CA VAL A 20 5.59 -4.12 -9.33
C VAL A 20 4.70 -3.44 -10.37
N LEU A 21 5.31 -2.85 -11.41
CA LEU A 21 4.60 -2.22 -12.52
C LEU A 21 3.70 -3.22 -13.25
N LEU A 22 4.25 -4.39 -13.59
CA LEU A 22 3.50 -5.45 -14.28
C LEU A 22 2.30 -5.94 -13.46
N LEU A 23 2.47 -6.20 -12.17
CA LEU A 23 1.38 -6.64 -11.30
C LEU A 23 0.31 -5.55 -11.14
N SER A 24 0.71 -4.28 -11.06
CA SER A 24 -0.22 -3.16 -10.98
C SER A 24 -1.06 -3.06 -12.25
N GLN A 25 -0.46 -3.23 -13.43
CA GLN A 25 -1.18 -3.27 -14.71
C GLN A 25 -2.18 -4.44 -14.77
N GLN A 26 -1.75 -5.64 -14.39
CA GLN A 26 -2.63 -6.82 -14.38
C GLN A 26 -3.79 -6.68 -13.39
N LEU A 27 -3.53 -6.07 -12.22
CA LEU A 27 -4.55 -5.77 -11.23
C LEU A 27 -5.55 -4.74 -11.76
N ALA A 28 -5.08 -3.66 -12.39
CA ALA A 28 -5.96 -2.66 -12.99
C ALA A 28 -6.85 -3.26 -14.09
N ASP A 29 -6.29 -4.11 -14.94
CA ASP A 29 -7.02 -4.80 -15.99
C ASP A 29 -8.04 -5.81 -15.42
N ALA A 30 -7.65 -6.63 -14.44
CA ALA A 30 -8.55 -7.56 -13.78
C ALA A 30 -9.68 -6.84 -13.02
N GLN A 31 -9.36 -5.80 -12.25
CA GLN A 31 -10.30 -5.11 -11.37
C GLN A 31 -11.21 -4.13 -12.11
N PHE A 32 -10.64 -3.27 -12.98
CA PHE A 32 -11.39 -2.17 -13.59
C PHE A 32 -11.94 -2.51 -14.97
N HIS A 33 -11.21 -3.27 -15.79
CA HIS A 33 -11.67 -3.60 -17.15
C HIS A 33 -12.52 -4.86 -17.17
N ARG A 34 -12.04 -5.94 -16.53
CA ARG A 34 -12.75 -7.24 -16.52
C ARG A 34 -13.74 -7.43 -15.38
N ALA A 35 -13.64 -6.64 -14.32
CA ALA A 35 -14.37 -6.85 -13.06
C ALA A 35 -14.24 -8.31 -12.53
N ASP A 36 -13.07 -8.92 -12.74
CA ASP A 36 -12.78 -10.30 -12.36
C ASP A 36 -12.29 -10.37 -10.91
N ALA A 37 -13.24 -10.51 -9.98
CA ALA A 37 -12.95 -10.59 -8.55
C ALA A 37 -11.98 -11.74 -8.19
N ARG A 38 -12.08 -12.90 -8.86
CA ARG A 38 -11.21 -14.05 -8.57
C ARG A 38 -9.80 -13.82 -9.09
N GLY A 39 -9.67 -13.24 -10.28
CA GLY A 39 -8.40 -12.81 -10.86
C GLY A 39 -7.71 -11.76 -9.98
N THR A 40 -8.45 -10.74 -9.54
CA THR A 40 -7.95 -9.71 -8.63
C THR A 40 -7.47 -10.31 -7.31
N GLU A 41 -8.25 -11.18 -6.66
CA GLU A 41 -7.85 -11.84 -5.41
C GLU A 41 -6.60 -12.71 -5.58
N ARG A 42 -6.50 -13.44 -6.70
CA ARG A 42 -5.31 -14.23 -7.02
C ARG A 42 -4.07 -13.33 -7.16
N LEU A 43 -4.17 -12.23 -7.90
CA LEU A 43 -3.07 -11.30 -8.11
C LEU A 43 -2.62 -10.65 -6.78
N TRP A 44 -3.54 -10.31 -5.89
CA TRP A 44 -3.18 -9.83 -4.55
C TRP A 44 -2.47 -10.90 -3.70
N ARG A 45 -2.83 -12.17 -3.85
CA ARG A 45 -2.06 -13.28 -3.23
C ARG A 45 -0.65 -13.39 -3.82
N GLU A 46 -0.48 -13.14 -5.11
CA GLU A 46 0.85 -13.13 -5.75
C GLU A 46 1.69 -11.95 -5.25
N VAL A 47 1.11 -10.75 -5.11
CA VAL A 47 1.75 -9.58 -4.47
C VAL A 47 2.25 -9.93 -3.07
N ALA A 48 1.41 -10.59 -2.26
CA ALA A 48 1.79 -11.02 -0.91
C ALA A 48 2.87 -12.11 -0.91
N ALA A 49 2.77 -13.10 -1.80
CA ALA A 49 3.74 -14.18 -1.93
C ALA A 49 5.13 -13.67 -2.36
N LEU A 50 5.15 -12.59 -3.14
CA LEU A 50 6.37 -11.92 -3.57
C LEU A 50 6.87 -10.89 -2.55
N GLU A 51 6.24 -10.74 -1.38
CA GLU A 51 6.58 -9.76 -0.33
C GLU A 51 6.61 -8.30 -0.84
N ILE A 52 5.79 -7.99 -1.85
CA ILE A 52 5.65 -6.63 -2.36
C ILE A 52 4.75 -5.84 -1.41
N ASP A 53 5.15 -4.62 -1.10
CA ASP A 53 4.35 -3.72 -0.27
C ASP A 53 2.99 -3.42 -0.96
N PRO A 54 1.86 -3.81 -0.34
CA PRO A 54 0.55 -3.57 -0.93
C PRO A 54 0.21 -2.08 -1.03
N GLU A 55 0.78 -1.22 -0.18
CA GLU A 55 0.59 0.24 -0.28
C GLU A 55 1.24 0.81 -1.54
N ARG A 56 2.39 0.25 -1.97
CA ARG A 56 3.06 0.64 -3.21
C ARG A 56 2.21 0.35 -4.43
N VAL A 57 1.67 -0.87 -4.50
CA VAL A 57 0.76 -1.29 -5.59
C VAL A 57 -0.52 -0.46 -5.57
N THR A 58 -1.08 -0.21 -4.38
CA THR A 58 -2.27 0.63 -4.22
C THR A 58 -2.01 2.07 -4.69
N ALA A 59 -0.86 2.65 -4.36
CA ALA A 59 -0.49 3.99 -4.79
C ALA A 59 -0.41 4.10 -6.32
N LEU A 60 0.09 3.07 -7.00
CA LEU A 60 0.09 3.01 -8.46
C LEU A 60 -1.33 2.88 -9.04
N LEU A 61 -2.13 1.93 -8.54
CA LEU A 61 -3.49 1.67 -9.02
C LEU A 61 -4.41 2.91 -8.93
N TYR A 62 -4.28 3.69 -7.87
CA TYR A 62 -5.13 4.86 -7.61
C TYR A 62 -4.41 6.19 -7.80
N GLY A 63 -3.23 6.19 -8.41
CA GLY A 63 -2.41 7.37 -8.64
C GLY A 63 -2.81 8.27 -9.81
N GLY A 64 -3.80 7.84 -10.59
CA GLY A 64 -4.33 8.59 -11.73
C GLY A 64 -3.48 8.57 -13.00
N GLN A 65 -2.39 7.79 -13.03
CA GLN A 65 -1.60 7.57 -14.25
C GLN A 65 -2.31 6.60 -15.21
N ASP A 66 -2.02 6.71 -16.51
CA ASP A 66 -2.43 5.70 -17.48
C ASP A 66 -1.66 4.40 -17.23
N MET A 67 -2.38 3.30 -17.06
CA MET A 67 -1.79 1.99 -16.83
C MET A 67 -1.02 1.46 -18.05
N ASN A 68 -1.23 2.01 -19.24
CA ASN A 68 -0.47 1.65 -20.45
C ASN A 68 0.82 2.47 -20.61
N ASP A 69 0.94 3.61 -19.91
CA ASP A 69 2.14 4.44 -19.96
C ASP A 69 3.17 3.95 -18.93
N ARG A 70 4.10 3.14 -19.43
CA ARG A 70 5.13 2.52 -18.59
C ARG A 70 6.11 3.52 -18.00
N GLU A 71 6.39 4.63 -18.70
CA GLU A 71 7.30 5.66 -18.20
C GLU A 71 6.63 6.43 -17.06
N ALA A 72 5.38 6.84 -17.24
CA ALA A 72 4.60 7.53 -16.21
C ALA A 72 4.48 6.71 -14.93
N LEU A 73 4.14 5.41 -15.05
CA LEU A 73 4.07 4.51 -13.90
C LEU A 73 5.43 4.36 -13.20
N ARG A 74 6.52 4.30 -13.96
CA ARG A 74 7.88 4.20 -13.39
C ARG A 74 8.24 5.46 -12.61
N SER A 75 8.00 6.64 -13.17
CA SER A 75 8.25 7.90 -12.48
C SER A 75 7.41 8.04 -11.20
N GLN A 76 6.17 7.57 -11.23
CA GLN A 76 5.32 7.56 -10.04
C GLN A 76 5.86 6.61 -8.96
N ASP A 77 6.30 5.42 -9.35
CA ASP A 77 6.92 4.45 -8.46
C ASP A 77 8.21 4.98 -7.82
N ASP A 78 9.07 5.64 -8.61
CA ASP A 78 10.29 6.29 -8.12
C ASP A 78 9.96 7.41 -7.11
N ALA A 79 8.93 8.22 -7.38
CA ALA A 79 8.47 9.25 -6.45
C ALA A 79 7.95 8.65 -5.13
N TRP A 80 7.21 7.54 -5.21
CA TRP A 80 6.74 6.81 -4.02
C TRP A 80 7.91 6.30 -3.18
N LEU A 81 8.92 5.67 -3.81
CA LEU A 81 10.12 5.20 -3.12
C LEU A 81 10.90 6.35 -2.46
N ALA A 82 11.03 7.49 -3.14
CA ALA A 82 11.66 8.68 -2.59
C ALA A 82 10.91 9.20 -1.36
N GLN A 83 9.57 9.23 -1.41
CA GLN A 83 8.74 9.66 -0.28
C GLN A 83 8.85 8.72 0.92
N GLN A 84 8.88 7.41 0.69
CA GLN A 84 9.03 6.41 1.77
C GLN A 84 10.40 6.49 2.45
N ASN A 85 11.45 6.87 1.72
CA ASN A 85 12.77 7.13 2.29
C ASN A 85 12.86 8.46 3.06
N ALA A 86 12.07 9.47 2.66
CA ALA A 86 12.11 10.80 3.23
C ALA A 86 11.21 10.98 4.46
N ALA A 87 10.12 10.22 4.58
CA ALA A 87 9.15 10.37 5.66
C ALA A 87 9.31 9.28 6.74
N PRO A 88 9.39 9.64 8.05
CA PRO A 88 9.11 8.65 9.08
C PRO A 88 7.67 8.19 8.89
N ARG A 89 7.47 6.86 8.75
CA ARG A 89 6.16 6.22 8.57
C ARG A 89 5.14 6.88 9.49
N ARG A 90 4.29 7.75 8.92
CA ARG A 90 3.19 8.38 9.64
C ARG A 90 2.17 7.28 9.88
N GLY A 91 2.39 6.51 10.93
CA GLY A 91 1.35 5.68 11.51
C GLY A 91 0.15 6.61 11.68
N TRP A 92 -0.93 6.34 10.96
CA TRP A 92 -2.17 7.07 11.12
C TRP A 92 -2.56 6.99 12.57
N ALA A 93 -2.18 8.02 13.34
CA ALA A 93 -2.63 8.18 14.69
C ALA A 93 -4.11 8.55 14.56
N LEU A 94 -4.95 7.51 14.50
CA LEU A 94 -6.40 7.57 14.69
C LEU A 94 -6.76 8.30 16.01
N ARG A 95 -5.77 8.60 16.86
CA ARG A 95 -5.84 9.52 18.00
C ARG A 95 -6.39 10.91 17.65
N ASN A 96 -6.29 11.36 16.41
CA ASN A 96 -6.72 12.71 16.03
C ASN A 96 -8.12 12.77 15.42
N LEU A 97 -8.75 11.62 15.14
CA LEU A 97 -10.18 11.60 14.80
C LEU A 97 -10.97 11.83 16.08
N HIS A 98 -11.16 13.10 16.42
CA HIS A 98 -12.10 13.54 17.45
C HIS A 98 -13.52 13.36 16.88
N LEU A 99 -13.93 12.11 16.71
CA LEU A 99 -15.35 11.76 16.57
C LEU A 99 -16.00 12.14 17.90
N GLY A 100 -16.78 13.23 17.87
CA GLY A 100 -17.33 13.94 19.01
C GLY A 100 -17.87 13.04 20.10
N ARG A 101 -17.01 12.69 21.07
CA ARG A 101 -17.37 11.99 22.28
C ARG A 101 -17.81 13.05 23.29
N PRO A 102 -19.08 13.08 23.73
CA PRO A 102 -19.47 13.97 24.81
C PRO A 102 -18.65 13.59 26.05
N GLN A 103 -17.94 14.58 26.56
CA GLN A 103 -17.10 14.48 27.74
C GLN A 103 -18.02 14.18 28.91
N LEU A 104 -17.92 12.99 29.51
CA LEU A 104 -18.68 12.68 30.72
C LEU A 104 -18.17 13.59 31.86
N PRO A 105 -19.05 14.34 32.55
CA PRO A 105 -18.61 15.19 33.64
C PRO A 105 -18.01 14.33 34.75
N GLN A 106 -16.77 14.63 35.14
CA GLN A 106 -16.13 14.00 36.29
C GLN A 106 -16.89 14.39 37.56
N GLN A 107 -17.66 13.46 38.11
CA GLN A 107 -18.16 13.60 39.46
C GLN A 107 -17.00 13.42 40.44
N ARG A 108 -16.53 14.56 40.96
CA ARG A 108 -15.71 14.62 42.18
C ARG A 108 -16.53 14.04 43.33
N PHE A 109 -16.25 12.80 43.69
CA PHE A 109 -16.64 12.28 44.99
C PHE A 109 -15.72 12.92 46.05
N SER A 110 -16.20 14.00 46.67
CA SER A 110 -15.63 14.52 47.90
C SER A 110 -15.94 13.55 49.03
N ARG A 111 -14.90 12.96 49.60
CA ARG A 111 -14.95 12.14 50.81
C ARG A 111 -15.14 13.08 52.01
N VAL A 112 -16.19 12.86 52.79
CA VAL A 112 -16.36 13.38 54.15
C VAL A 112 -16.27 12.19 55.10
#